data_AF-A0A2S5TE40-F1
#
_entry.id   AF-A0A2S5TE40-F1
#
_cell.length_a   1.000
_cell.length_b   1.000
_cell.length_c   1.000
_cell.angle_alpha   90.00
_cell.angle_beta   90.00
_cell.angle_gamma   90.00
#
_symmetry.space_group_name_H-M   'P 1'
#
loop_
_entity.id
_entity.type
_entity.pdbx_description
1 polymer ?
#
loop_
_entity_poly.entity_id
_entity_poly.type
_entity_poly.pdbx_seq_one_letter_code
_entity_poly.pdbx_strand_id
1 'polypeptide(L)'
;MMIKFSTAVRVALAVLLIYSGYLVLLASSLPPEIFKPLFSEQGPFEEMSIVLWVALGAMLMFHDARSPRVLALAALSFVFAAREADLHKAFTVMSIEKIKFYLSPDVPVLQKIIGGLVFLAVIALILHLARLCWQFFFRQGGLRTPVGQVLILPVLLLPLSKILDRFSNVLKEAFDIHLSYTVNQFIAAFEEGMEMAMPVLFIVALLLYRAGRREAAGAAADTSLLQQGKR
;
A
#
# COMPACT_ATOMS: atom_id res chain seq x y z
N MET A 1 7.36 -28.08 -6.95
CA MET A 1 6.37 -28.23 -5.85
C MET A 1 5.32 -27.13 -6.01
N MET A 2 4.06 -27.47 -6.30
CA MET A 2 3.00 -26.49 -6.58
C MET A 2 2.54 -25.76 -5.32
N ILE A 3 2.50 -24.43 -5.34
CA ILE A 3 1.91 -23.62 -4.27
C ILE A 3 0.39 -23.76 -4.36
N LYS A 4 -0.25 -24.30 -3.32
CA LYS A 4 -1.71 -24.33 -3.23
C LYS A 4 -2.21 -22.99 -2.71
N PHE A 5 -3.08 -22.32 -3.47
CA PHE A 5 -3.73 -21.10 -3.01
C PHE A 5 -4.68 -21.40 -1.85
N SER A 6 -4.60 -20.60 -0.79
CA SER A 6 -5.53 -20.61 0.33
C SER A 6 -6.89 -20.04 -0.10
N THR A 7 -7.93 -20.33 0.68
CA THR A 7 -9.24 -19.70 0.48
C THR A 7 -9.14 -18.19 0.61
N ALA A 8 -8.34 -17.69 1.55
CA ALA A 8 -8.15 -16.26 1.79
C ALA A 8 -7.64 -15.52 0.53
N VAL A 9 -6.59 -16.02 -0.13
CA VAL A 9 -6.08 -15.35 -1.33
C VAL A 9 -7.05 -15.47 -2.50
N ARG A 10 -7.77 -16.59 -2.64
CA ARG A 10 -8.81 -16.73 -3.68
C ARG A 10 -9.92 -15.69 -3.49
N VAL A 11 -10.38 -15.50 -2.26
CA VAL A 11 -11.38 -14.49 -1.92
C VAL A 11 -10.82 -13.09 -2.17
N ALA A 12 -9.60 -12.79 -1.73
CA ALA A 12 -8.97 -11.50 -1.97
C ALA A 12 -8.85 -11.18 -3.48
N LEU A 13 -8.43 -12.15 -4.29
CA LEU A 13 -8.36 -12.02 -5.75
C LEU A 13 -9.75 -11.82 -6.39
N ALA A 14 -10.77 -12.55 -5.93
CA ALA A 14 -12.14 -12.38 -6.42
C ALA A 14 -12.68 -10.97 -6.09
N VAL A 15 -12.44 -10.49 -4.87
CA VAL A 15 -12.82 -9.13 -4.44
C VAL A 15 -12.08 -8.08 -5.26
N LEU A 16 -10.76 -8.24 -5.46
CA LEU A 16 -9.98 -7.34 -6.32
C LEU A 16 -10.48 -7.33 -7.76
N LEU A 17 -10.85 -8.49 -8.31
CA LEU A 17 -11.38 -8.57 -9.67
C LEU A 17 -12.72 -7.85 -9.79
N ILE A 18 -13.63 -8.06 -8.83
CA ILE A 18 -14.92 -7.37 -8.77
C ILE A 18 -14.71 -5.85 -8.64
N TYR A 19 -13.79 -5.45 -7.75
CA TYR A 19 -13.45 -4.05 -7.53
C TYR A 19 -12.83 -3.40 -8.78
N SER A 20 -11.91 -4.07 -9.47
CA SER A 20 -11.37 -3.60 -10.74
C SER A 20 -12.45 -3.47 -11.81
N GLY A 21 -13.39 -4.42 -11.88
CA GLY A 21 -14.55 -4.32 -12.76
C GLY A 21 -15.45 -3.13 -12.42
N TYR A 22 -15.62 -2.84 -11.13
CA TYR A 22 -16.33 -1.65 -10.66
C TYR A 22 -15.63 -0.35 -11.07
N LEU A 23 -14.29 -0.26 -10.94
CA LEU A 23 -13.51 0.90 -11.41
C LEU A 23 -13.65 1.10 -12.92
N VAL A 24 -13.64 0.02 -13.70
CA VAL A 24 -13.89 0.06 -15.16
C VAL A 24 -15.29 0.61 -15.45
N LEU A 25 -16.29 0.16 -14.70
CA LEU A 25 -17.67 0.64 -14.84
C LEU A 25 -17.77 2.13 -14.53
N LEU A 26 -17.14 2.59 -13.44
CA LEU A 26 -17.11 4.01 -13.09
C LEU A 26 -16.41 4.86 -14.16
N ALA A 27 -15.25 4.43 -14.64
CA ALA A 27 -14.50 5.13 -15.67
C ALA A 27 -15.23 5.22 -17.02
N SER A 28 -16.04 4.21 -17.35
CA SER A 28 -16.80 4.18 -18.61
C SER A 28 -18.17 4.85 -18.54
N SER A 29 -18.80 4.87 -17.37
CA SER A 29 -20.21 5.28 -17.22
C SER A 29 -20.39 6.68 -16.64
N LEU A 30 -19.39 7.20 -15.91
CA LEU A 30 -19.52 8.51 -15.28
C LEU A 30 -19.24 9.66 -16.26
N PRO A 31 -20.09 10.70 -16.27
CA PRO A 31 -19.84 11.89 -17.05
C PRO A 31 -18.62 12.65 -16.48
N PRO A 32 -17.89 13.42 -17.30
CA PRO A 32 -16.65 14.11 -16.90
C PRO A 32 -16.75 14.95 -15.64
N GLU A 33 -17.91 15.57 -15.41
CA GLU A 33 -18.20 16.47 -14.30
C GLU A 33 -18.26 15.74 -12.95
N ILE A 34 -18.60 14.45 -12.95
CA ILE A 34 -18.63 13.59 -11.76
C ILE A 34 -17.33 12.80 -11.65
N PHE A 35 -16.80 12.32 -12.77
CA PHE A 35 -15.58 11.53 -12.79
C PHE A 35 -14.38 12.30 -12.25
N LYS A 36 -14.17 13.54 -12.73
CA LYS A 36 -12.97 14.31 -12.36
C LYS A 36 -12.87 14.60 -10.87
N PRO A 37 -13.91 15.11 -10.18
CA PRO A 37 -13.83 15.31 -8.73
C PRO A 37 -13.67 13.99 -7.96
N LEU A 38 -14.28 12.91 -8.44
CA LEU A 38 -14.25 11.62 -7.76
C LEU A 38 -12.84 11.01 -7.66
N PHE A 39 -12.05 11.14 -8.72
CA PHE A 39 -10.68 10.60 -8.86
C PHE A 39 -9.62 11.70 -9.00
N SER A 40 -9.83 12.86 -8.37
CA SER A 40 -8.85 13.96 -8.34
C SER A 40 -7.90 13.82 -7.16
N GLU A 41 -6.82 14.62 -7.16
CA GLU A 41 -5.83 14.76 -6.05
C GLU A 41 -6.44 15.18 -4.67
N GLN A 42 -7.74 15.41 -4.60
CA GLN A 42 -8.49 15.70 -3.37
C GLN A 42 -9.86 15.01 -3.40
N GLY A 43 -9.95 13.94 -4.18
CA GLY A 43 -11.17 13.19 -4.39
C GLY A 43 -11.45 12.19 -3.27
N PRO A 44 -12.68 11.68 -3.17
CA PRO A 44 -13.04 10.66 -2.19
C PRO A 44 -12.13 9.42 -2.16
N PHE A 45 -11.60 8.99 -3.30
CA PHE A 45 -10.71 7.81 -3.33
C PHE A 45 -9.39 8.06 -2.61
N GLU A 46 -8.80 9.24 -2.78
CA GLU A 46 -7.58 9.64 -2.09
C GLU A 46 -7.82 9.93 -0.61
N GLU A 47 -8.91 10.64 -0.29
CA GLU A 47 -9.26 10.87 1.12
C GLU A 47 -9.46 9.55 1.88
N MET A 48 -10.10 8.57 1.25
CA MET A 48 -10.26 7.24 1.83
C MET A 48 -8.94 6.48 1.91
N SER A 49 -8.03 6.62 0.93
CA SER A 49 -6.71 5.99 0.99
C SER A 49 -5.91 6.51 2.19
N ILE A 50 -5.94 7.82 2.46
CA ILE A 50 -5.34 8.44 3.66
C ILE A 50 -5.90 7.81 4.93
N VAL A 51 -7.23 7.77 5.06
CA VAL A 51 -7.90 7.21 6.25
C VAL A 51 -7.52 5.74 6.47
N LEU A 52 -7.46 4.95 5.40
CA LEU A 52 -7.12 3.53 5.47
C LEU A 52 -5.65 3.30 5.85
N TRP A 53 -4.73 4.11 5.34
CA TRP A 53 -3.32 4.06 5.74
C TRP A 53 -3.10 4.43 7.21
N VAL A 54 -3.78 5.48 7.69
CA VAL A 54 -3.77 5.85 9.11
C VAL A 54 -4.36 4.73 9.98
N ALA A 55 -5.50 4.16 9.56
CA ALA A 55 -6.14 3.06 10.27
C ALA A 55 -5.22 1.84 10.35
N LEU A 56 -4.54 1.46 9.26
CA LEU A 56 -3.56 0.39 9.26
C LEU A 56 -2.41 0.64 10.23
N GLY A 57 -1.83 1.86 10.22
CA GLY A 57 -0.77 2.26 11.15
C GLY A 57 -1.22 2.14 12.60
N ALA A 58 -2.41 2.65 12.93
CA ALA A 58 -2.99 2.55 14.26
C ALA A 58 -3.24 1.08 14.67
N MET A 59 -3.83 0.27 13.78
CA MET A 59 -4.07 -1.15 14.02
C MET A 59 -2.78 -1.92 14.31
N LEU A 60 -1.68 -1.59 13.61
CA LEU A 60 -0.37 -2.16 13.87
C LEU A 60 0.17 -1.74 15.25
N MET A 61 0.05 -0.46 15.62
CA MET A 61 0.45 -0.02 16.96
C MET A 61 -0.34 -0.72 18.08
N PHE A 62 -1.66 -0.86 17.93
CA PHE A 62 -2.48 -1.63 18.87
C PHE A 62 -2.20 -3.13 18.84
N HIS A 63 -1.59 -3.64 17.77
CA HIS A 63 -1.20 -5.05 17.71
C HIS A 63 -0.06 -5.35 18.67
N ASP A 64 1.05 -4.62 18.53
CA ASP A 64 2.28 -4.81 19.28
C ASP A 64 3.23 -3.62 19.09
N ALA A 65 2.99 -2.54 19.82
CA ALA A 65 3.82 -1.33 19.79
C ALA A 65 5.26 -1.53 20.32
N ARG A 66 5.61 -2.73 20.85
CA ARG A 66 6.97 -3.02 21.34
C ARG A 66 7.83 -3.71 20.30
N SER A 67 7.23 -4.30 19.28
CA SER A 67 7.96 -5.00 18.22
C SER A 67 8.56 -4.01 17.22
N PRO A 68 9.89 -3.97 17.04
CA PRO A 68 10.54 -3.09 16.05
C PRO A 68 10.02 -3.31 14.63
N ARG A 69 9.64 -4.55 14.28
CA ARG A 69 9.07 -4.88 12.96
C ARG A 69 7.69 -4.26 12.76
N VAL A 70 6.86 -4.30 13.80
CA VAL A 70 5.51 -3.72 13.77
C VAL A 70 5.60 -2.19 13.75
N LEU A 71 6.53 -1.62 14.52
CA LEU A 71 6.81 -0.18 14.47
C LEU A 71 7.29 0.27 13.08
N ALA A 72 8.16 -0.50 12.41
CA ALA A 72 8.59 -0.19 11.04
C ALA A 72 7.42 -0.22 10.05
N LEU A 73 6.54 -1.23 10.13
CA LEU A 73 5.34 -1.31 9.30
C LEU A 73 4.35 -0.16 9.59
N ALA A 74 4.15 0.17 10.86
CA ALA A 74 3.28 1.28 11.28
C ALA A 74 3.84 2.62 10.78
N ALA A 75 5.14 2.86 10.95
CA ALA A 75 5.82 4.03 10.43
C ALA A 75 5.67 4.15 8.91
N LEU A 76 5.87 3.05 8.15
CA LEU A 76 5.66 3.08 6.70
C LEU A 76 4.20 3.38 6.33
N SER A 77 3.23 2.84 7.08
CA SER A 77 1.81 3.12 6.86
C SER A 77 1.50 4.61 7.06
N PHE A 78 2.06 5.24 8.10
CA PHE A 78 1.91 6.68 8.31
C PHE A 78 2.67 7.52 7.28
N VAL A 79 3.82 7.06 6.79
CA VAL A 79 4.53 7.70 5.68
C VAL A 79 3.68 7.70 4.41
N PHE A 80 3.02 6.59 4.09
CA PHE A 80 2.09 6.55 2.96
C PHE A 80 0.90 7.48 3.17
N ALA A 81 0.26 7.48 4.35
CA ALA A 81 -0.79 8.45 4.65
C ALA A 81 -0.33 9.90 4.50
N ALA A 82 0.90 10.22 4.95
CA ALA A 82 1.47 11.56 4.82
C ALA A 82 1.81 11.92 3.37
N ARG A 83 2.16 10.94 2.54
CA ARG A 83 2.39 11.10 1.10
C ARG A 83 1.07 11.37 0.38
N GLU A 84 0.03 10.60 0.65
CA GLU A 84 -1.31 10.86 0.07
C GLU A 84 -1.89 12.18 0.58
N ALA A 85 -1.74 12.53 1.86
CA ALA A 85 -2.19 13.82 2.37
C ALA A 85 -1.32 15.01 1.92
N ASP A 86 -0.36 14.79 1.02
CA ASP A 86 0.52 15.82 0.47
C ASP A 86 1.22 16.68 1.54
N LEU A 87 1.48 16.12 2.74
CA LEU A 87 1.97 16.89 3.90
C LEU A 87 3.32 17.55 3.64
N HIS A 88 4.09 17.04 2.67
CA HIS A 88 5.33 17.67 2.24
C HIS A 88 5.11 19.08 1.68
N LYS A 89 3.98 19.36 1.00
CA LYS A 89 3.63 20.68 0.46
C LYS A 89 3.50 21.76 1.55
N ALA A 90 3.27 21.37 2.81
CA ALA A 90 3.26 22.32 3.93
C ALA A 90 4.65 22.89 4.27
N PHE A 91 5.73 22.20 3.87
CA PHE A 91 7.10 22.55 4.24
C PHE A 91 8.05 22.67 3.03
N THR A 92 7.64 22.23 1.84
CA THR A 92 8.47 22.24 0.62
C THR A 92 7.77 22.93 -0.54
N VAL A 93 8.54 23.65 -1.37
CA VAL A 93 8.02 24.38 -2.55
C VAL A 93 7.56 23.42 -3.67
N MET A 94 8.11 22.21 -3.72
CA MET A 94 7.71 21.16 -4.66
C MET A 94 7.96 19.78 -4.05
N SER A 95 7.48 18.73 -4.73
CA SER A 95 7.66 17.34 -4.27
C SER A 95 9.14 16.96 -4.14
N ILE A 96 9.48 16.39 -2.98
CA ILE A 96 10.83 15.90 -2.64
C ILE A 96 11.27 14.70 -3.49
N GLU A 97 10.34 14.08 -4.23
CA GLU A 97 10.62 12.96 -5.13
C GLU A 97 11.14 13.44 -6.50
N LYS A 98 10.87 14.69 -6.86
CA LYS A 98 11.27 15.26 -8.14
C LYS A 98 12.75 15.63 -8.10
N ILE A 99 13.53 15.17 -9.08
CA ILE A 99 14.95 15.54 -9.24
C ILE A 99 15.13 17.07 -9.26
N LYS A 100 14.18 17.79 -9.87
CA LYS A 100 14.16 19.26 -9.93
C LYS A 100 14.16 19.93 -8.54
N PHE A 101 13.64 19.28 -7.50
CA PHE A 101 13.67 19.80 -6.12
C PHE A 101 15.11 20.03 -5.63
N TYR A 102 16.02 19.10 -5.97
CA TYR A 102 17.41 19.16 -5.52
C TYR A 102 18.26 20.06 -6.42
N LEU A 103 17.96 20.10 -7.72
CA LEU A 103 18.76 20.84 -8.71
C LEU A 103 18.35 22.31 -8.86
N SER A 104 17.07 22.65 -8.66
CA SER A 104 16.57 24.01 -8.93
C SER A 104 17.21 25.04 -7.98
N PRO A 105 17.67 26.20 -8.48
CA PRO A 105 18.11 27.29 -7.63
C PRO A 105 16.95 27.92 -6.83
N ASP A 106 15.71 27.73 -7.27
CA ASP A 106 14.51 28.33 -6.66
C ASP A 106 14.11 27.67 -5.32
N VAL A 107 14.67 26.50 -5.01
CA VAL A 107 14.38 25.77 -3.77
C VAL A 107 15.39 26.16 -2.69
N PRO A 108 14.95 26.68 -1.53
CA PRO A 108 15.85 27.02 -0.43
C PRO A 108 16.73 25.84 0.00
N VAL A 109 18.02 26.08 0.26
CA VAL A 109 18.99 25.04 0.64
C VAL A 109 18.54 24.24 1.85
N LEU A 110 17.95 24.91 2.85
CA LEU A 110 17.43 24.25 4.05
C LEU A 110 16.32 23.24 3.71
N GLN A 111 15.41 23.57 2.79
CA GLN A 111 14.37 22.63 2.34
C GLN A 111 14.99 21.43 1.62
N LYS A 112 16.03 21.62 0.81
CA LYS A 112 16.75 20.52 0.15
C LYS A 112 17.37 19.56 1.15
N ILE A 113 18.00 20.09 2.20
CA ILE A 113 18.65 19.28 3.24
C ILE A 113 17.59 18.49 4.03
N ILE A 114 16.54 19.16 4.52
CA ILE A 114 15.48 18.50 5.32
C ILE A 114 14.73 17.50 4.46
N GLY A 115 14.27 17.90 3.27
CA GLY A 115 13.57 17.03 2.33
C GLY A 115 14.41 15.82 1.91
N GLY A 116 15.71 16.02 1.65
CA GLY A 116 16.64 14.95 1.35
C GLY A 116 16.84 13.97 2.52
N LEU A 117 16.97 14.47 3.75
CA LEU A 117 17.08 13.62 4.94
C LEU A 117 15.82 12.79 5.17
N VAL A 118 14.63 13.40 5.03
CA VAL A 118 13.34 12.70 5.12
C VAL A 118 13.26 11.64 4.03
N PHE A 119 13.58 11.98 2.79
CA PHE A 119 13.54 11.04 1.67
C PHE A 119 14.51 9.86 1.87
N LEU A 120 15.72 10.11 2.34
CA LEU A 120 16.69 9.06 2.69
C LEU A 120 16.19 8.17 3.84
N ALA A 121 15.55 8.74 4.86
CA ALA A 121 14.95 7.97 5.95
C ALA A 121 13.82 7.06 5.46
N VAL A 122 12.97 7.55 4.56
CA VAL A 122 11.93 6.75 3.90
C VAL A 122 12.54 5.62 3.07
N ILE A 123 13.57 5.89 2.27
CA ILE A 123 14.30 4.87 1.51
C ILE A 123 14.89 3.81 2.46
N ALA A 124 15.56 4.22 3.54
CA ALA A 124 16.13 3.30 4.51
C ALA A 124 15.06 2.40 5.16
N LEU A 125 13.90 2.97 5.49
CA LEU A 125 12.75 2.23 6.02
C LEU A 125 12.21 1.20 5.01
N ILE A 126 12.04 1.61 3.75
CA ILE A 126 11.60 0.71 2.67
C ILE A 126 12.61 -0.42 2.47
N LEU A 127 13.91 -0.13 2.43
CA LEU A 127 14.95 -1.17 2.28
C LEU A 127 14.98 -2.14 3.46
N HIS A 128 14.79 -1.63 4.68
CA HIS A 128 14.67 -2.47 5.88
C HIS A 128 13.47 -3.42 5.78
N LEU A 129 12.30 -2.90 5.42
CA LEU A 129 11.08 -3.69 5.27
C LEU A 129 11.16 -4.65 4.08
N ALA A 130 11.75 -4.24 2.96
CA ALA A 130 12.00 -5.11 1.80
C ALA A 130 12.89 -6.30 2.18
N ARG A 131 13.92 -6.08 3.01
CA ARG A 131 14.73 -7.17 3.56
C ARG A 131 13.90 -8.12 4.44
N LEU A 132 13.00 -7.61 5.26
CA LEU A 132 12.11 -8.45 6.08
C LEU A 132 11.12 -9.25 5.22
N CYS A 133 10.52 -8.61 4.21
CA CYS A 133 9.65 -9.28 3.23
C CYS A 133 10.42 -10.37 2.48
N TRP A 134 11.64 -10.08 2.01
CA TRP A 134 12.49 -11.06 1.35
C TRP A 134 12.78 -12.27 2.24
N GLN A 135 13.16 -12.03 3.50
CA GLN A 135 13.38 -13.11 4.46
C GLN A 135 12.12 -13.94 4.70
N PHE A 136 10.97 -13.29 4.86
CA PHE A 136 9.69 -13.96 5.06
C PHE A 136 9.30 -14.82 3.85
N PHE A 137 9.32 -14.27 2.64
CA PHE A 137 8.88 -15.00 1.44
C PHE A 137 9.84 -16.11 1.05
N PHE A 138 11.15 -15.81 0.97
CA PHE A 138 12.13 -16.74 0.39
C PHE A 138 12.81 -17.64 1.40
N ARG A 139 13.02 -17.19 2.65
CA ARG A 139 13.70 -18.02 3.67
C ARG A 139 12.71 -18.78 4.56
N GLN A 140 11.56 -18.20 4.85
CA GLN A 140 10.55 -18.81 5.72
C GLN A 140 9.40 -19.46 4.94
N GLY A 141 9.42 -19.38 3.60
CA GLY A 141 8.38 -19.94 2.75
C GLY A 141 7.04 -19.24 2.91
N GLY A 142 7.03 -17.92 3.19
CA GLY A 142 5.83 -17.14 3.48
C GLY A 142 4.71 -17.29 2.45
N LEU A 143 5.02 -17.48 1.16
CA LEU A 143 4.04 -17.73 0.08
C LEU A 143 3.24 -19.03 0.25
N ARG A 144 3.68 -19.93 1.13
CA ARG A 144 2.94 -21.16 1.49
C ARG A 144 1.91 -20.92 2.59
N THR A 145 1.92 -19.73 3.21
CA THR A 145 0.98 -19.34 4.26
C THR A 145 -0.13 -18.46 3.69
N PRO A 146 -1.36 -18.51 4.24
CA PRO A 146 -2.44 -17.60 3.82
C PRO A 146 -2.07 -16.12 3.96
N VAL A 147 -1.36 -15.77 5.04
CA VAL A 147 -0.88 -14.39 5.29
C VAL A 147 0.03 -13.93 4.16
N GLY A 148 1.04 -14.73 3.81
CA GLY A 148 1.98 -14.34 2.76
C GLY A 148 1.34 -14.29 1.36
N GLN A 149 0.37 -15.15 1.09
CA GLN A 149 -0.35 -15.12 -0.19
C GLN A 149 -1.22 -13.86 -0.36
N VAL A 150 -1.78 -13.31 0.72
CA VAL A 150 -2.48 -12.02 0.65
C VAL A 150 -1.50 -10.86 0.67
N LEU A 151 -0.46 -10.92 1.51
CA LEU A 151 0.55 -9.86 1.66
C LEU A 151 1.31 -9.55 0.37
N ILE A 152 1.54 -10.55 -0.50
CA ILE A 152 2.24 -10.33 -1.77
C ILE A 152 1.43 -9.47 -2.74
N LEU A 153 0.09 -9.44 -2.62
CA LEU A 153 -0.77 -8.68 -3.53
C LEU A 153 -0.49 -7.16 -3.47
N PRO A 154 -0.60 -6.47 -2.32
CA PRO A 154 -0.31 -5.05 -2.25
C PRO A 154 1.18 -4.74 -2.51
N VAL A 155 2.10 -5.66 -2.16
CA VAL A 155 3.53 -5.50 -2.48
C VAL A 155 3.78 -5.46 -3.98
N LEU A 156 3.03 -6.23 -4.78
CA LEU A 156 3.10 -6.20 -6.24
C LEU A 156 2.28 -5.05 -6.85
N LEU A 157 1.16 -4.67 -6.24
CA LEU A 157 0.33 -3.56 -6.71
C LEU A 157 1.04 -2.21 -6.57
N LEU A 158 1.80 -1.97 -5.49
CA LEU A 158 2.54 -0.72 -5.25
C LEU A 158 3.38 -0.25 -6.45
N PRO A 159 4.34 -1.04 -6.97
CA PRO A 159 5.11 -0.64 -8.14
C PRO A 159 4.26 -0.64 -9.42
N LEU A 160 3.25 -1.51 -9.52
CA LEU A 160 2.44 -1.63 -10.72
C LEU A 160 1.54 -0.41 -10.95
N SER A 161 0.92 0.12 -9.89
CA SER A 161 0.10 1.35 -9.98
C SER A 161 0.96 2.54 -10.39
N LYS A 162 2.16 2.67 -9.81
CA LYS A 162 3.09 3.76 -10.16
C LYS A 162 3.68 3.65 -11.57
N ILE A 163 3.89 2.45 -12.09
CA ILE A 163 4.31 2.27 -13.49
C ILE A 163 3.21 2.76 -14.44
N LEU A 164 1.94 2.51 -14.12
CA LEU A 164 0.81 2.93 -14.95
C LEU A 164 0.72 4.46 -15.06
N ASP A 165 0.83 5.18 -13.95
CA ASP A 165 0.91 6.64 -13.91
C ASP A 165 2.09 7.17 -14.73
N ARG A 166 3.30 6.65 -14.42
CA ARG A 166 4.52 7.11 -15.06
C ARG A 166 4.54 6.85 -16.55
N PHE A 167 3.90 5.78 -17.02
CA PHE A 167 3.77 5.49 -18.45
C PHE A 167 2.99 6.58 -19.18
N SER A 168 1.87 7.04 -18.63
CA SER A 168 1.09 8.15 -19.19
C SER A 168 1.91 9.44 -19.27
N ASN A 169 2.61 9.77 -18.17
CA ASN A 169 3.42 10.98 -18.08
C ASN A 169 4.61 10.94 -19.05
N VAL A 170 5.28 9.79 -19.20
CA VAL A 170 6.41 9.64 -20.14
C VAL A 170 5.97 9.75 -21.60
N LEU A 171 4.82 9.18 -21.98
CA LEU A 171 4.31 9.31 -23.35
C LEU A 171 4.06 10.78 -23.71
N LYS A 172 3.50 11.54 -22.78
CA LYS A 172 3.26 12.97 -22.96
C LYS A 172 4.56 13.78 -22.99
N GLU A 173 5.44 13.61 -22.01
CA GLU A 173 6.63 14.46 -21.85
C GLU A 173 7.77 14.12 -22.83
N ALA A 174 7.99 12.84 -23.14
CA ALA A 174 9.12 12.40 -23.95
C ALA A 174 8.77 12.21 -25.44
N PHE A 175 7.50 11.94 -25.76
CA PHE A 175 7.07 11.61 -27.12
C PHE A 175 5.96 12.51 -27.67
N ASP A 176 5.46 13.47 -26.88
CA ASP A 176 4.32 14.35 -27.23
C ASP A 176 3.05 13.58 -27.62
N ILE A 177 2.91 12.34 -27.11
CA ILE A 177 1.76 11.48 -27.37
C ILE A 177 0.70 11.75 -26.30
N HIS A 178 -0.39 12.40 -26.72
CA HIS A 178 -1.56 12.62 -25.87
C HIS A 178 -2.49 11.41 -25.91
N LEU A 179 -2.61 10.71 -24.78
CA LEU A 179 -3.63 9.68 -24.59
C LEU A 179 -5.04 10.28 -24.70
N SER A 180 -5.98 9.50 -25.23
CA SER A 180 -7.38 9.93 -25.33
C SER A 180 -7.97 10.17 -23.93
N TYR A 181 -9.01 11.00 -23.87
CA TYR A 181 -9.69 11.31 -22.61
C TYR A 181 -10.14 10.04 -21.88
N THR A 182 -10.77 9.12 -22.61
CA THR A 182 -11.23 7.83 -22.08
C THR A 182 -10.09 7.02 -21.45
N VAL A 183 -8.94 6.93 -22.11
CA VAL A 183 -7.78 6.19 -21.57
C VAL A 183 -7.26 6.84 -20.29
N ASN A 184 -7.20 8.17 -20.23
CA ASN A 184 -6.80 8.89 -19.01
C ASN A 184 -7.80 8.66 -17.86
N GLN A 185 -9.10 8.56 -18.13
CA GLN A 185 -10.08 8.19 -17.10
C GLN A 185 -9.83 6.79 -16.55
N PHE A 186 -9.56 5.81 -17.41
CA PHE A 186 -9.21 4.47 -16.94
C PHE A 186 -7.95 4.47 -16.08
N ILE A 187 -6.90 5.17 -16.52
CA ILE A 187 -5.64 5.26 -15.77
C ILE A 187 -5.89 5.89 -14.40
N ALA A 188 -6.57 7.03 -14.33
CA ALA A 188 -6.86 7.71 -13.06
C ALA A 188 -7.70 6.84 -12.12
N ALA A 189 -8.75 6.18 -12.63
CA ALA A 189 -9.58 5.30 -11.82
C ALA A 189 -8.79 4.10 -11.26
N PHE A 190 -7.88 3.53 -12.05
CA PHE A 190 -7.03 2.44 -11.59
C PHE A 190 -5.93 2.90 -10.64
N GLU A 191 -5.31 4.05 -10.87
CA GLU A 191 -4.29 4.60 -9.98
C GLU A 191 -4.88 4.86 -8.59
N GLU A 192 -5.87 5.75 -8.51
CA GLU A 192 -6.52 6.11 -7.25
C GLU A 192 -7.22 4.90 -6.59
N GLY A 193 -7.91 4.10 -7.42
CA GLY A 193 -8.61 2.93 -6.96
C GLY A 193 -7.69 1.87 -6.37
N MET A 194 -6.54 1.59 -7.00
CA MET A 194 -5.56 0.63 -6.48
C MET A 194 -4.80 1.20 -5.29
N GLU A 195 -4.50 2.50 -5.25
CA GLU A 195 -3.90 3.17 -4.09
C GLU A 195 -4.78 3.03 -2.84
N MET A 196 -6.10 3.15 -2.98
CA MET A 196 -7.04 2.86 -1.90
C MET A 196 -7.12 1.36 -1.52
N ALA A 197 -7.02 0.44 -2.47
CA ALA A 197 -7.13 -1.01 -2.20
C ALA A 197 -5.92 -1.59 -1.45
N MET A 198 -4.73 -1.02 -1.63
CA MET A 198 -3.50 -1.50 -1.00
C MET A 198 -3.53 -1.54 0.54
N PRO A 199 -3.90 -0.47 1.27
CA PRO A 199 -4.00 -0.52 2.72
C PRO A 199 -5.05 -1.54 3.19
N VAL A 200 -6.15 -1.74 2.45
CA VAL A 200 -7.15 -2.77 2.76
C VAL A 200 -6.55 -4.18 2.72
N LEU A 201 -5.76 -4.50 1.69
CA LEU A 201 -5.10 -5.80 1.59
C LEU A 201 -4.08 -6.03 2.72
N PHE A 202 -3.34 -4.99 3.12
CA PHE A 202 -2.46 -5.07 4.28
C PHE A 202 -3.23 -5.29 5.58
N ILE A 203 -4.39 -4.64 5.76
CA ILE A 203 -5.30 -4.89 6.90
C ILE A 203 -5.77 -6.34 6.91
N VAL A 204 -6.21 -6.88 5.76
CA VAL A 204 -6.62 -8.29 5.65
C VAL A 204 -5.47 -9.24 6.02
N ALA A 205 -4.24 -8.97 5.56
CA ALA A 205 -3.07 -9.76 5.94
C ALA A 205 -2.79 -9.72 7.45
N LEU A 206 -2.94 -8.55 8.10
CA LEU A 206 -2.81 -8.40 9.55
C LEU A 206 -3.91 -9.16 10.30
N LEU A 207 -5.16 -9.12 9.83
CA LEU A 207 -6.27 -9.86 10.43
C LEU A 207 -6.07 -11.37 10.32
N LEU A 208 -5.62 -11.87 9.17
CA LEU A 208 -5.25 -13.28 8.98
C LEU A 208 -4.12 -13.69 9.91
N TYR A 209 -3.10 -12.85 10.10
CA TYR A 209 -2.01 -13.11 11.03
C TYR A 209 -2.51 -13.22 12.48
N ARG A 210 -3.40 -12.32 12.90
CA ARG A 210 -4.01 -12.36 14.24
C ARG A 210 -4.89 -13.59 14.45
N ALA A 211 -5.69 -13.96 13.45
CA ALA A 211 -6.53 -15.15 13.50
C ALA A 211 -5.69 -16.43 13.70
N GLY A 212 -4.63 -16.60 12.90
CA GLY A 212 -3.74 -17.75 13.03
C GLY A 212 -3.04 -17.85 14.38
N ARG A 213 -2.69 -16.71 15.01
CA ARG A 213 -2.13 -16.70 16.37
C ARG A 213 -3.13 -17.10 17.45
N ARG A 214 -4.40 -16.68 17.31
CA ARG A 214 -5.46 -17.04 18.25
C ARG A 214 -5.77 -18.53 18.21
N GLU A 215 -5.85 -19.10 17.00
CA GLU A 215 -6.05 -20.54 16.81
C GLU A 215 -4.92 -21.36 17.45
N ALA A 216 -3.66 -20.94 17.22
CA ALA A 216 -2.51 -21.61 17.82
C ALA A 216 -2.50 -21.52 19.36
N ALA A 217 -2.89 -20.38 19.93
CA ALA A 217 -2.98 -20.21 21.38
C ALA A 217 -4.10 -21.06 22.00
N GLY A 218 -5.26 -21.15 21.34
CA GLY A 218 -6.37 -22.02 21.77
C GLY A 218 -5.97 -23.50 21.79
N ALA A 219 -5.36 -23.99 20.71
CA ALA A 219 -4.90 -25.39 20.62
C ALA A 219 -3.87 -25.75 21.70
N ALA A 220 -2.98 -24.81 22.05
CA ALA A 220 -2.01 -25.00 23.13
C ALA A 220 -2.68 -25.10 24.51
N ALA A 221 -3.71 -24.29 24.76
CA ALA A 221 -4.49 -24.33 26.00
C ALA A 221 -5.23 -25.67 26.15
N ASP A 222 -5.92 -26.15 25.10
CA ASP A 222 -6.64 -27.43 25.12
C ASP A 222 -5.72 -28.63 25.38
N THR A 223 -4.52 -28.60 24.78
CA THR A 223 -3.52 -29.66 25.00
C THR A 223 -3.04 -29.69 26.45
N SER A 224 -2.90 -28.53 27.11
CA SER A 224 -2.48 -28.45 28.50
C SER A 224 -3.56 -28.96 29.48
N LEU A 225 -4.84 -28.72 29.20
CA LEU A 225 -5.96 -29.21 30.00
C LEU A 225 -6.11 -30.74 29.90
N LEU A 226 -5.94 -31.32 28.71
CA LEU A 226 -5.95 -32.77 28.51
C LEU A 226 -4.80 -33.49 29.25
N GLN A 227 -3.66 -32.83 29.43
CA GLN A 227 -2.54 -33.38 30.20
C GLN A 227 -2.74 -33.26 31.71
N GLN A 228 -3.46 -32.25 32.18
CA GLN A 228 -3.79 -32.09 33.60
C GLN A 228 -4.92 -33.00 34.08
N GLY A 229 -5.94 -33.28 33.25
CA GLY A 229 -7.03 -34.20 33.58
C GLY A 229 -6.67 -35.69 33.55
N LYS A 230 -5.42 -36.04 33.21
CA LYS A 230 -4.88 -37.41 33.24
C LYS A 230 -3.99 -37.69 34.46
N ARG A 231 -3.88 -36.76 35.41
CA ARG A 231 -3.19 -36.93 36.70
C ARG A 231 -4.21 -36.98 37.82
#